data_AF-A0A7J5JUN7-F1
#
_entry.id   AF-A0A7J5JUN7-F1
#
_cell.length_a   1.000
_cell.length_b   1.000
_cell.length_c   1.000
_cell.angle_alpha   90.00
_cell.angle_beta   90.00
_cell.angle_gamma   90.00
#
_symmetry.space_group_name_H-M   'P 1'
#
loop_
_entity.id
_entity.type
_entity.pdbx_description
1 polymer ?
#
loop_
_entity_poly.entity_id
_entity_poly.type
_entity_poly.pdbx_seq_one_letter_code
_entity_poly.pdbx_strand_id
1 'polypeptide(L)'
;MIQFNFESTTSIGKHEPYNNVAAHEELKSMMSRSDRLNIFFDIDKDGYEVVKVESTCVKRFSYQLNDKSADWLLKYLSTGKSEDFEVEPSEVQKSDQANGNEYRKNMLKLFVESKVNMQFTPEFRDRRGQLTAVVNFNFGNIFFFVNRDEDIVSYLQEKGLIH
;
A
#
# COMPACT_ATOMS: atom_id res chain seq x y z
N MET A 1 28.26 -31.19 -22.62
CA MET A 1 28.13 -29.78 -22.19
C MET A 1 26.94 -29.19 -22.93
N ILE A 2 25.95 -28.65 -22.22
CA ILE A 2 24.79 -28.00 -22.83
C ILE A 2 25.13 -26.51 -22.92
N GLN A 3 24.98 -25.95 -24.12
CA GLN A 3 25.23 -24.54 -24.39
C GLN A 3 23.89 -23.81 -24.46
N PHE A 4 23.68 -22.86 -23.54
CA PHE A 4 22.50 -22.01 -23.56
C PHE A 4 22.77 -20.81 -24.47
N ASN A 5 22.02 -20.71 -25.56
CA ASN A 5 21.95 -19.50 -26.37
C ASN A 5 20.80 -18.64 -25.85
N PHE A 6 21.13 -17.47 -25.30
CA PHE A 6 20.16 -16.42 -25.05
C PHE A 6 20.08 -15.56 -26.32
N GLU A 7 19.23 -15.97 -27.25
CA GLU A 7 18.72 -15.02 -28.24
C GLU A 7 17.94 -13.97 -27.46
N SER A 8 18.33 -12.71 -27.61
CA SER A 8 17.64 -11.57 -27.03
C SER A 8 16.21 -11.55 -27.57
N THR A 9 15.27 -12.02 -26.76
CA THR A 9 13.84 -11.85 -26.98
C THR A 9 13.49 -10.39 -26.75
N THR A 10 13.88 -9.53 -27.69
CA THR A 10 13.27 -8.20 -27.84
C THR A 10 11.89 -8.38 -28.46
N SER A 11 11.02 -9.18 -27.82
CA SER A 11 9.61 -8.85 -27.87
C SER A 11 9.48 -7.65 -26.95
N ILE A 12 9.31 -6.46 -27.52
CA ILE A 12 8.63 -5.37 -26.81
C ILE A 12 7.21 -5.91 -26.59
N GLY A 13 7.05 -6.75 -25.58
CA GLY A 13 5.78 -7.35 -25.21
C GLY A 13 4.87 -6.18 -24.93
N LYS A 14 3.77 -6.07 -25.67
CA LYS A 14 2.73 -5.10 -25.35
C LYS A 14 2.37 -5.33 -23.88
N HIS A 15 2.78 -4.39 -23.05
CA HIS A 15 2.47 -4.44 -21.64
C HIS A 15 0.96 -4.23 -21.52
N GLU A 16 0.22 -5.30 -21.26
CA GLU A 16 -1.22 -5.17 -21.04
C GLU A 16 -1.47 -4.33 -19.79
N PRO A 17 -2.40 -3.36 -19.84
CA PRO A 17 -2.75 -2.55 -18.68
C PRO A 17 -3.15 -3.44 -17.51
N TYR A 18 -2.76 -3.05 -16.30
CA TYR A 18 -3.19 -3.72 -15.09
C TYR A 18 -4.72 -3.72 -14.98
N ASN A 19 -5.33 -4.89 -14.73
CA ASN A 19 -6.78 -5.01 -14.64
C ASN A 19 -7.27 -4.61 -13.24
N ASN A 20 -7.41 -3.31 -13.00
CA ASN A 20 -7.83 -2.79 -11.70
C ASN A 20 -9.29 -3.11 -11.36
N VAL A 21 -10.16 -3.32 -12.37
CA VAL A 21 -11.54 -3.76 -12.17
C VAL A 21 -11.58 -5.15 -11.53
N ALA A 22 -10.78 -6.09 -12.04
CA ALA A 22 -10.69 -7.43 -11.45
C ALA A 22 -10.10 -7.39 -10.03
N ALA A 23 -9.12 -6.51 -9.78
CA ALA A 23 -8.56 -6.30 -8.45
C ALA A 23 -9.60 -5.72 -7.47
N HIS A 24 -10.45 -4.79 -7.92
CA HIS A 24 -11.55 -4.23 -7.15
C HIS A 24 -12.56 -5.32 -6.75
N GLU A 25 -13.00 -6.15 -7.68
CA GLU A 25 -13.94 -7.24 -7.41
C GLU A 25 -13.37 -8.27 -6.44
N GLU A 26 -12.08 -8.63 -6.57
CA GLU A 26 -11.43 -9.53 -5.62
C GLU A 26 -11.35 -8.91 -4.22
N LEU A 27 -10.97 -7.63 -4.12
CA LEU A 27 -10.92 -6.92 -2.84
C LEU A 27 -12.32 -6.82 -2.21
N LYS A 28 -13.35 -6.49 -3.00
CA LYS A 28 -14.74 -6.46 -2.55
C LYS A 28 -15.22 -7.84 -2.08
N SER A 29 -14.84 -8.90 -2.79
CA SER A 29 -15.09 -10.29 -2.40
C SER A 29 -14.44 -10.61 -1.05
N MET A 30 -13.18 -10.22 -0.82
CA MET A 30 -12.52 -10.34 0.50
C MET A 30 -13.28 -9.60 1.59
N MET A 31 -13.70 -8.36 1.32
CA MET A 31 -14.44 -7.54 2.28
C MET A 31 -15.83 -8.13 2.61
N SER A 32 -16.53 -8.68 1.62
CA SER A 32 -17.84 -9.33 1.82
C SER A 32 -17.75 -10.58 2.72
N ARG A 33 -16.61 -11.28 2.69
CA ARG A 33 -16.31 -12.39 3.61
C ARG A 33 -15.84 -11.92 4.99
N SER A 34 -15.75 -10.60 5.20
CA SER A 34 -15.19 -10.00 6.41
C SER A 34 -13.73 -10.40 6.68
N ASP A 35 -12.95 -10.64 5.62
CA ASP A 35 -11.52 -10.95 5.74
C ASP A 35 -10.80 -9.81 6.47
N ARG A 36 -9.90 -10.14 7.41
CA ARG A 36 -8.95 -9.16 7.94
C ARG A 36 -7.87 -8.87 6.90
N LEU A 37 -7.70 -7.61 6.53
CA LEU A 37 -6.78 -7.19 5.47
C LEU A 37 -5.44 -6.70 6.02
N ASN A 38 -4.34 -7.06 5.37
CA ASN A 38 -3.04 -6.42 5.56
C ASN A 38 -2.74 -5.53 4.35
N ILE A 39 -2.47 -4.26 4.62
CA ILE A 39 -2.34 -3.21 3.60
C ILE A 39 -0.93 -2.62 3.59
N PHE A 40 -0.39 -2.41 2.39
CA PHE A 40 0.93 -1.82 2.17
C PHE A 40 0.85 -0.80 1.02
N PHE A 41 1.17 0.46 1.27
CA PHE A 41 1.23 1.48 0.23
C PHE A 41 2.44 1.29 -0.69
N ASP A 42 2.28 1.49 -1.99
CA ASP A 42 3.38 1.49 -2.95
C ASP A 42 3.00 2.26 -4.23
N ILE A 43 3.93 2.37 -5.17
CA ILE A 43 3.66 2.75 -6.56
C ILE A 43 3.89 1.52 -7.44
N ASP A 44 2.96 1.24 -8.36
CA ASP A 44 3.14 0.12 -9.28
C ASP A 44 4.13 0.43 -10.42
N LYS A 45 4.40 -0.58 -11.25
CA LYS A 45 5.29 -0.47 -12.40
C LYS A 45 4.83 0.54 -13.47
N ASP A 46 3.54 0.86 -13.49
CA ASP A 46 2.93 1.77 -14.46
C ASP A 46 2.86 3.22 -13.94
N GLY A 47 3.22 3.43 -12.66
CA GLY A 47 3.30 4.72 -11.99
C GLY A 47 2.03 5.11 -11.23
N TYR A 48 1.12 4.16 -10.95
CA TYR A 48 -0.09 4.42 -10.18
C TYR A 48 0.14 4.20 -8.69
N GLU A 49 -0.53 5.00 -7.87
CA GLU A 49 -0.59 4.77 -6.43
C GLU A 49 -1.42 3.53 -6.15
N VAL A 50 -0.87 2.61 -5.37
CA VAL A 50 -1.52 1.35 -5.06
C VAL A 50 -1.48 1.04 -3.58
N VAL A 51 -2.44 0.23 -3.15
CA VAL A 51 -2.26 -0.64 -2.00
C VAL A 51 -1.96 -2.04 -2.48
N LYS A 52 -0.93 -2.66 -1.90
CA LYS A 52 -0.82 -4.11 -1.91
C LYS A 52 -1.67 -4.63 -0.77
N VAL A 53 -2.59 -5.53 -1.07
CA VAL A 53 -3.56 -6.07 -0.13
C VAL A 53 -3.46 -7.59 -0.10
N GLU A 54 -3.53 -8.17 1.09
CA GLU A 54 -3.61 -9.61 1.31
C GLU A 54 -4.53 -9.91 2.50
N SER A 55 -4.99 -11.16 2.58
CA SER A 55 -5.62 -11.72 3.77
C SER A 55 -4.99 -13.08 4.09
N THR A 56 -5.47 -13.75 5.13
CA THR A 56 -5.06 -15.15 5.40
C THR A 56 -5.40 -16.09 4.24
N CYS A 57 -6.48 -15.82 3.51
CA CYS A 57 -6.99 -16.69 2.46
C CYS A 57 -6.56 -16.27 1.06
N VAL A 58 -6.25 -14.99 0.84
CA VAL A 58 -5.92 -14.43 -0.47
C VAL A 58 -4.50 -13.89 -0.48
N LYS A 59 -3.72 -14.34 -1.46
CA LYS A 59 -2.34 -13.88 -1.67
C LYS A 59 -2.30 -12.41 -2.07
N ARG A 60 -1.19 -11.76 -1.76
CA ARG A 60 -0.96 -10.35 -2.06
C ARG A 60 -1.16 -9.99 -3.53
N PHE A 61 -1.99 -8.99 -3.79
CA PHE A 61 -2.13 -8.34 -5.09
C PHE A 61 -2.18 -6.82 -4.92
N SER A 62 -1.96 -6.07 -6.02
CA SER A 62 -2.05 -4.60 -6.01
C SER A 62 -3.46 -4.14 -6.33
N TYR A 63 -3.89 -3.02 -5.76
CA TYR A 63 -5.12 -2.35 -6.14
C TYR A 63 -4.82 -0.86 -6.30
N GLN A 64 -5.02 -0.33 -7.50
CA GLN A 64 -4.76 1.07 -7.82
C GLN A 64 -5.84 1.94 -7.21
N LEU A 65 -5.40 3.01 -6.54
CA LEU A 65 -6.25 3.88 -5.77
C LEU A 65 -6.67 5.12 -6.54
N ASN A 66 -7.89 5.55 -6.24
CA ASN A 66 -8.37 6.91 -6.28
C ASN A 66 -8.97 7.30 -4.92
N ASP A 67 -9.35 8.57 -4.76
CA ASP A 67 -9.86 9.11 -3.50
C ASP A 67 -11.05 8.30 -2.95
N LYS A 68 -12.04 7.98 -3.78
CA LYS A 68 -13.22 7.19 -3.38
C LYS A 68 -12.82 5.79 -2.90
N SER A 69 -11.90 5.15 -3.61
CA SER A 69 -11.45 3.80 -3.28
C SER A 69 -10.62 3.76 -2.00
N ALA A 70 -9.84 4.81 -1.73
CA ALA A 70 -9.08 4.96 -0.49
C ALA A 70 -10.04 5.15 0.70
N ASP A 71 -11.05 6.00 0.57
CA ASP A 71 -12.10 6.19 1.56
C ASP A 71 -12.88 4.90 1.83
N TRP A 72 -13.25 4.18 0.77
CA TRP A 72 -13.91 2.89 0.88
C TRP A 72 -13.06 1.88 1.66
N LEU A 73 -11.78 1.76 1.32
CA LEU A 73 -10.85 0.86 2.01
C LEU A 73 -10.70 1.23 3.50
N LEU A 74 -10.50 2.51 3.82
CA LEU A 74 -10.36 2.97 5.21
C LEU A 74 -11.64 2.76 6.02
N LYS A 75 -12.80 2.97 5.39
CA LYS A 75 -14.11 2.69 5.98
C LYS A 75 -14.28 1.21 6.28
N TYR A 76 -13.88 0.33 5.36
CA TYR A 76 -13.90 -1.10 5.60
C TYR A 76 -12.97 -1.48 6.76
N LEU A 77 -11.70 -1.06 6.74
CA LEU A 77 -10.74 -1.36 7.80
C LEU A 77 -11.30 -0.97 9.18
N SER A 78 -11.93 0.21 9.26
CA SER A 78 -12.48 0.75 10.51
C SER A 78 -13.78 0.07 10.96
N THR A 79 -14.70 -0.21 10.03
CA THR A 79 -16.10 -0.55 10.35
C THR A 79 -16.56 -1.92 9.87
N GLY A 80 -15.82 -2.57 8.97
CA GLY A 80 -16.19 -3.82 8.31
C GLY A 80 -17.24 -3.69 7.20
N LYS A 81 -17.69 -2.47 6.88
CA LYS A 81 -18.67 -2.25 5.81
C LYS A 81 -18.02 -2.44 4.43
N SER A 82 -18.51 -3.39 3.66
CA SER A 82 -17.96 -3.77 2.35
C SER A 82 -18.57 -3.02 1.16
N GLU A 83 -19.65 -2.25 1.38
CA GLU A 83 -20.30 -1.48 0.32
C GLU A 83 -19.37 -0.37 -0.19
N ASP A 84 -19.16 -0.35 -1.51
CA ASP A 84 -18.20 0.47 -2.23
C ASP A 84 -18.75 1.83 -2.66
N PHE A 85 -20.07 2.03 -2.67
CA PHE A 85 -20.72 3.31 -3.00
C PHE A 85 -20.25 3.90 -4.34
N GLU A 86 -20.28 3.09 -5.40
CA GLU A 86 -19.95 3.52 -6.78
C GLU A 86 -18.51 4.03 -6.92
N VAL A 87 -17.56 3.31 -6.30
CA VAL A 87 -16.14 3.43 -6.66
C VAL A 87 -15.98 3.01 -8.11
N GLU A 88 -15.40 3.89 -8.92
CA GLU A 88 -15.02 3.57 -10.30
C GLU A 88 -13.54 3.16 -10.35
N PRO A 89 -13.22 1.86 -10.35
CA PRO A 89 -11.83 1.39 -10.24
C PRO A 89 -10.98 1.69 -11.49
N SER A 90 -11.60 2.09 -12.60
CA SER A 90 -10.86 2.49 -13.81
C SER A 90 -10.45 3.96 -13.79
N GLU A 91 -11.05 4.79 -12.92
CA GLU A 91 -10.76 6.21 -12.80
C GLU A 91 -9.58 6.41 -11.83
N VAL A 92 -8.37 6.13 -12.31
CA VAL A 92 -7.13 6.27 -11.56
C VAL A 92 -6.17 7.22 -12.27
N GLN A 93 -5.36 7.94 -11.49
CA GLN A 93 -4.38 8.88 -11.99
C GLN A 93 -2.97 8.43 -11.62
N LYS A 94 -2.00 8.80 -12.47
CA LYS A 94 -0.60 8.55 -12.15
C LYS A 94 -0.18 9.38 -10.95
N SER A 95 0.69 8.79 -10.14
CA SER A 95 1.24 9.47 -8.97
C SER A 95 2.18 10.60 -9.40
N ASP A 96 2.10 11.72 -8.69
CA ASP A 96 3.10 12.80 -8.77
C ASP A 96 4.30 12.54 -7.84
N GLN A 97 4.30 11.41 -7.11
CA GLN A 97 5.36 11.05 -6.17
C GLN A 97 6.59 10.53 -6.92
N ALA A 98 7.78 10.91 -6.45
CA ALA A 98 9.03 10.55 -7.10
C ALA A 98 9.30 9.04 -7.14
N ASN A 99 8.86 8.30 -6.10
CA ASN A 99 8.98 6.85 -5.99
C ASN A 99 8.10 6.31 -4.85
N GLY A 100 7.97 4.99 -4.76
CA GLY A 100 7.15 4.35 -3.72
C GLY A 100 7.62 4.59 -2.28
N ASN A 101 8.89 4.93 -2.03
CA ASN A 101 9.34 5.33 -0.68
C ASN A 101 8.80 6.71 -0.30
N GLU A 102 8.84 7.67 -1.22
CA GLU A 102 8.29 9.01 -1.01
C GLU A 102 6.78 8.95 -0.75
N TYR A 103 6.06 8.16 -1.55
CA TYR A 103 4.64 7.91 -1.33
C TYR A 103 4.36 7.33 0.05
N ARG A 104 5.08 6.27 0.47
CA ARG A 104 4.94 5.66 1.80
C ARG A 104 5.24 6.65 2.93
N LYS A 105 6.24 7.53 2.78
CA LYS A 105 6.55 8.60 3.74
C LYS A 105 5.38 9.57 3.87
N ASN A 106 4.86 10.05 2.75
CA ASN A 106 3.76 11.02 2.73
C ASN A 106 2.47 10.44 3.31
N MET A 107 2.16 9.17 3.01
CA MET A 107 1.06 8.45 3.67
C MET A 107 1.31 8.32 5.17
N LEU A 108 2.51 7.95 5.63
CA LEU A 108 2.82 7.87 7.06
C LEU A 108 2.59 9.22 7.76
N LYS A 109 3.08 10.33 7.20
CA LYS A 109 2.87 11.69 7.73
C LYS A 109 1.38 12.02 7.79
N LEU A 110 0.61 11.72 6.75
CA LEU A 110 -0.84 11.93 6.73
C LEU A 110 -1.54 11.19 7.88
N PHE A 111 -1.16 9.93 8.15
CA PHE A 111 -1.71 9.18 9.27
C PHE A 111 -1.31 9.76 10.63
N VAL A 112 -0.07 10.23 10.78
CA VAL A 112 0.36 10.97 11.99
C VAL A 112 -0.52 12.19 12.21
N GLU A 113 -0.74 13.03 11.19
CA GLU A 113 -1.53 14.26 11.31
C GLU A 113 -3.02 13.97 11.57
N SER A 114 -3.54 12.84 11.06
CA SER A 114 -4.90 12.38 11.35
C SER A 114 -5.11 11.91 12.80
N LYS A 115 -4.05 11.89 13.62
CA LYS A 115 -4.04 11.46 15.03
C LYS A 115 -4.53 10.03 15.24
N VAL A 116 -4.42 9.18 14.22
CA VAL A 116 -4.68 7.76 14.35
C VAL A 116 -3.59 7.15 15.23
N ASN A 117 -3.98 6.25 16.15
CA ASN A 117 -3.01 5.58 17.00
C ASN A 117 -2.14 4.63 16.18
N MET A 118 -0.82 4.81 16.24
CA MET A 118 0.14 4.03 15.48
C MET A 118 1.23 3.49 16.39
N GLN A 119 1.69 2.28 16.09
CA GLN A 119 2.80 1.66 16.78
C GLN A 119 4.05 1.72 15.91
N PHE A 120 5.11 2.34 16.42
CA PHE A 120 6.43 2.33 15.79
C PHE A 120 7.29 1.19 16.34
N THR A 121 8.05 0.53 15.47
CA THR A 121 9.05 -0.43 15.89
C THR A 121 10.26 0.31 16.47
N PRO A 122 10.74 -0.05 17.68
CA PRO A 122 11.96 0.54 18.24
C PRO A 122 13.16 0.36 17.33
N GLU A 123 14.02 1.38 17.24
CA GLU A 123 15.13 1.40 16.28
C GLU A 123 16.02 0.15 16.33
N PHE A 124 16.38 -0.32 17.52
CA PHE A 124 17.23 -1.50 17.70
C PHE A 124 16.57 -2.82 17.25
N ARG A 125 15.24 -2.84 17.09
CA ARG A 125 14.48 -3.98 16.56
C ARG A 125 14.23 -3.85 15.05
N ASP A 126 14.37 -2.65 14.51
CA ASP A 126 14.10 -2.41 13.10
C ASP A 126 15.24 -2.91 12.22
N ARG A 127 14.94 -3.18 10.95
CA ARG A 127 15.98 -3.50 9.97
C ARG A 127 16.81 -2.25 9.72
N ARG A 128 18.11 -2.42 9.51
CA ARG A 128 19.02 -1.29 9.25
C ARG A 128 18.50 -0.45 8.07
N GLY A 129 18.35 0.85 8.31
CA GLY A 129 17.87 1.81 7.31
C GLY A 129 16.36 1.79 7.07
N GLN A 130 15.58 1.01 7.83
CA GLN A 130 14.12 1.04 7.77
C GLN A 130 13.52 1.66 9.02
N LEU A 131 12.38 2.31 8.81
CA LEU A 131 11.44 2.77 9.81
C LEU A 131 10.12 2.05 9.57
N THR A 132 9.67 1.31 10.56
CA THR A 132 8.45 0.52 10.47
C THR A 132 7.41 1.01 11.47
N ALA A 133 6.18 1.14 10.99
CA ALA A 133 5.03 1.51 11.80
C ALA A 133 3.81 0.68 11.39
N VAL A 134 2.91 0.46 12.34
CA VAL A 134 1.67 -0.28 12.11
C VAL A 134 0.49 0.52 12.65
N VAL A 135 -0.56 0.59 11.85
CA VAL A 135 -1.87 1.10 12.24
C VAL A 135 -2.82 -0.08 12.33
N ASN A 136 -3.39 -0.28 13.52
CA ASN A 136 -4.30 -1.39 13.77
C ASN A 136 -5.74 -0.92 13.64
N PHE A 137 -6.53 -1.59 12.81
CA PHE A 137 -7.96 -1.41 12.69
C PHE A 137 -8.71 -2.70 13.07
N ASN A 138 -10.03 -2.59 13.23
CA ASN A 138 -10.88 -3.73 13.56
C ASN A 138 -10.90 -4.80 12.47
N PHE A 139 -10.81 -4.41 11.20
CA PHE A 139 -10.88 -5.33 10.04
C PHE A 139 -9.58 -5.38 9.23
N GLY A 140 -8.47 -4.95 9.81
CA GLY A 140 -7.18 -5.07 9.15
C GLY A 140 -6.10 -4.20 9.76
N ASN A 141 -4.93 -4.21 9.15
CA ASN A 141 -3.79 -3.42 9.57
C ASN A 141 -3.15 -2.75 8.37
N ILE A 142 -2.64 -1.55 8.57
CA ILE A 142 -1.80 -0.86 7.59
C ILE A 142 -0.36 -0.90 8.08
N PHE A 143 0.53 -1.41 7.24
CA PHE A 143 1.95 -1.49 7.53
C PHE A 143 2.73 -0.47 6.72
N PHE A 144 3.49 0.35 7.43
CA PHE A 144 4.45 1.28 6.84
C PHE A 144 5.84 0.68 6.94
N PHE A 145 6.50 0.55 5.79
CA PHE A 145 7.93 0.27 5.70
C PHE A 145 8.54 1.44 4.95
N VAL A 146 9.27 2.30 5.64
CA VAL A 146 9.83 3.52 5.07
C VAL A 146 11.35 3.44 5.19
N ASN A 147 12.09 3.83 4.15
CA ASN A 147 13.52 4.01 4.27
C ASN A 147 13.79 5.22 5.16
N ARG A 148 14.67 5.07 6.15
CA ARG A 148 15.08 6.17 7.02
C ARG A 148 15.86 7.21 6.21
N ASP A 149 15.44 8.45 6.36
CA ASP A 149 16.18 9.64 5.97
C ASP A 149 15.98 10.73 7.05
N GLU A 150 16.76 11.80 6.96
CA GLU A 150 16.74 12.89 7.95
C GLU A 150 15.38 13.58 8.03
N ASP A 151 14.66 13.70 6.90
CA ASP A 151 13.33 14.32 6.83
C ASP A 151 12.31 13.55 7.69
N ILE A 152 12.15 12.24 7.46
CA ILE A 152 11.14 11.47 8.21
C ILE A 152 11.53 11.28 9.67
N VAL A 153 12.81 11.13 9.98
CA VAL A 153 13.29 10.94 11.35
C VAL A 153 13.06 12.20 12.17
N SER A 154 13.48 13.36 11.66
CA SER A 154 13.31 14.64 12.36
C SER A 154 11.84 14.95 12.59
N TYR A 155 11.00 14.77 11.56
CA TYR A 155 9.56 14.95 11.66
C TYR A 155 8.93 14.10 12.78
N LEU A 156 9.28 12.82 12.88
CA LEU A 156 8.71 11.92 13.89
C LEU A 156 9.26 12.19 15.30
N GLN A 157 10.51 12.62 15.43
CA GLN A 157 11.11 13.05 16.71
C GLN A 157 10.45 14.33 17.23
N GLU A 158 10.21 15.31 16.36
CA GLU A 158 9.48 16.55 16.71
C GLU A 158 8.06 16.26 17.21
N LYS A 159 7.40 15.24 16.65
CA LYS A 159 6.08 14.77 17.10
C LYS A 159 6.15 13.88 18.36
N GLY A 160 7.35 13.57 18.85
CA GLY A 160 7.56 12.72 20.03
C GLY A 160 7.17 11.25 19.81
N LEU A 161 7.13 10.79 18.56
CA LEU A 161 6.70 9.44 18.20
C LEU A 161 7.84 8.42 18.19
N ILE A 162 9.06 8.91 17.99
CA ILE A 162 10.31 8.13 18.05
C ILE A 162 11.37 8.93 18.81
N HIS A 163 12.42 8.26 19.28
CA HIS A 163 13.51 8.83 20.04
C HIS A 163 14.84 8.42 19.43
#